data_AF-A0A199W4P7-F1
#
_entry.id   AF-A0A199W4P7-F1
#
_cell.length_a   1.000
_cell.length_b   1.000
_cell.length_c   1.000
_cell.angle_alpha   90.00
_cell.angle_beta   90.00
_cell.angle_gamma   90.00
#
_symmetry.space_group_name_H-M   'P 1'
#
loop_
_entity.id
_entity.type
_entity.pdbx_description
1 polymer ?
#
loop_
_entity_poly.entity_id
_entity_poly.type
_entity_poly.pdbx_seq_one_letter_code
_entity_poly.pdbx_strand_id
1 'polypeptide(L)'
;MTGNCRGPSKAFCLLYKFFTMKLTVKQMHGLLKHSDSPYIRAIGFLYLRYVADPKTLWTWYEPYIKDDEEFSPGSNGRMTTMGMYVRDLLLGQLFILNQ
;
A
#
# COMPACT_ATOMS: atom_id res chain seq x y z
N MET A 1 19.24 -6.89 -20.71
CA MET A 1 19.31 -5.45 -21.02
C MET A 1 19.06 -4.67 -19.74
N THR A 2 20.13 -4.11 -19.18
CA THR A 2 20.15 -3.35 -17.94
C THR A 2 19.58 -1.95 -18.20
N GLY A 3 18.26 -1.80 -18.08
CA GLY A 3 17.55 -0.55 -18.34
C GLY A 3 17.70 0.43 -17.18
N ASN A 4 18.71 1.29 -17.24
CA ASN A 4 18.98 2.34 -16.25
C ASN A 4 18.03 3.57 -16.38
N CYS A 5 16.79 3.37 -16.83
CA CYS A 5 15.73 4.35 -16.68
C CYS A 5 15.03 4.06 -15.35
N ARG A 6 15.68 4.41 -14.23
CA ARG A 6 15.05 4.42 -12.89
C ARG A 6 14.02 5.55 -12.79
N GLY A 7 13.10 5.63 -13.75
CA GLY A 7 11.92 6.46 -13.60
C GLY A 7 11.21 6.01 -12.32
N PRO A 8 10.79 6.94 -11.45
CA PRO A 8 10.08 6.56 -10.24
C PRO A 8 8.86 5.73 -10.61
N SER A 9 8.62 4.64 -9.86
CA SER A 9 7.43 3.83 -10.12
C SER A 9 6.19 4.70 -9.94
N LYS A 10 5.13 4.42 -10.70
CA LYS A 10 3.85 5.16 -10.56
C LYS A 10 3.35 5.14 -9.10
N ALA A 11 3.56 4.02 -8.41
CA ALA A 11 3.25 3.86 -6.99
C ALA A 11 4.09 4.79 -6.09
N PHE A 12 5.41 4.90 -6.34
CA PHE A 12 6.28 5.80 -5.59
C PHE A 12 5.93 7.28 -5.80
N CYS A 13 5.63 7.69 -7.04
CA CYS A 13 5.17 9.05 -7.33
C CYS A 13 3.89 9.41 -6.56
N LEU A 14 2.91 8.50 -6.54
CA LEU A 14 1.65 8.68 -5.82
C LEU A 14 1.89 8.76 -4.30
N LEU A 15 2.72 7.86 -3.76
CA LEU A 15 3.09 7.87 -2.35
C LEU A 15 3.75 9.19 -1.95
N TYR A 16 4.72 9.67 -2.73
CA TYR A 16 5.38 10.95 -2.50
C TYR A 16 4.39 12.13 -2.51
N LYS A 17 3.45 12.12 -3.47
CA LYS A 17 2.39 13.13 -3.53
C LYS A 17 1.49 13.11 -2.29
N PHE A 18 1.18 11.93 -1.73
CA PHE A 18 0.39 11.83 -0.50
C PHE A 18 1.14 12.39 0.71
N PHE A 19 2.45 12.19 0.80
CA PHE A 19 3.29 12.81 1.83
C PHE A 19 3.30 14.33 1.75
N THR A 20 3.33 14.92 0.55
CA THR A 20 3.31 16.39 0.40
C THR A 20 1.94 16.99 0.68
N MET A 21 0.85 16.28 0.38
CA MET A 21 -0.53 16.74 0.62
C MET A 21 -1.00 16.57 2.07
N LYS A 22 -0.35 15.74 2.88
CA LYS A 22 -0.73 15.43 4.28
C LYS A 22 -2.22 15.06 4.41
N LEU A 23 -2.58 13.87 3.92
CA LEU A 23 -3.97 13.39 3.92
C LEU A 23 -4.60 13.42 5.32
N THR A 24 -5.82 13.96 5.41
CA THR A 24 -6.63 13.92 6.63
C THR A 24 -7.16 12.50 6.90
N VAL A 25 -7.52 12.22 8.16
CA VAL A 25 -8.13 10.94 8.57
C VAL A 25 -9.33 10.56 7.71
N LYS A 26 -10.18 11.53 7.33
CA LYS A 26 -11.35 11.30 6.46
C LYS A 26 -10.94 10.88 5.05
N GLN A 27 -9.95 11.56 4.48
CA GLN A 27 -9.42 11.22 3.15
C GLN A 27 -8.75 9.85 3.17
N MET A 28 -8.05 9.49 4.25
CA MET A 28 -7.48 8.15 4.40
C MET A 28 -8.55 7.07 4.43
N HIS A 29 -9.63 7.24 5.20
CA HIS A 29 -10.74 6.28 5.17
C HIS A 29 -11.38 6.17 3.79
N GLY A 30 -11.53 7.29 3.06
CA GLY A 30 -12.00 7.28 1.69
C GLY A 30 -11.07 6.51 0.75
N LEU A 31 -9.75 6.71 0.89
CA LEU A 31 -8.73 6.05 0.09
C LEU A 31 -8.71 4.53 0.30
N LEU A 32 -8.82 4.07 1.55
CA LEU A 32 -8.77 2.64 1.89
C LEU A 32 -10.03 1.87 1.44
N LYS A 33 -11.18 2.56 1.39
CA LYS A 33 -12.47 1.99 0.95
C LYS A 33 -12.72 2.15 -0.56
N HIS A 34 -11.78 2.75 -1.28
CA HIS A 34 -11.98 3.07 -2.69
C HIS A 34 -11.98 1.80 -3.55
N SER A 35 -13.12 1.47 -4.16
CA SER A 35 -13.30 0.25 -4.96
C SER A 35 -12.89 0.36 -6.43
N ASP A 36 -12.40 1.53 -6.89
CA ASP A 36 -12.06 1.70 -8.32
C ASP A 36 -10.82 0.91 -8.72
N SER A 37 -9.85 0.80 -7.81
CA SER A 37 -8.62 0.07 -8.09
C SER A 37 -7.93 -0.42 -6.82
N PRO A 38 -7.52 -1.70 -6.76
CA PRO A 38 -6.76 -2.24 -5.63
C PRO A 38 -5.42 -1.51 -5.43
N TYR A 39 -4.82 -0.98 -6.50
CA TYR A 39 -3.55 -0.26 -6.43
C TYR A 39 -3.66 1.05 -5.64
N ILE A 40 -4.80 1.73 -5.71
CA ILE A 40 -5.06 2.96 -4.94
C ILE A 40 -5.09 2.62 -3.45
N ARG A 41 -5.81 1.55 -3.10
CA ARG A 41 -5.92 1.05 -1.73
C ARG A 41 -4.56 0.61 -1.20
N ALA A 42 -3.80 -0.15 -2.00
CA ALA A 42 -2.47 -0.66 -1.63
C ALA A 42 -1.48 0.47 -1.29
N ILE A 43 -1.50 1.57 -2.05
CA ILE A 43 -0.68 2.76 -1.76
C ILE A 43 -1.19 3.46 -0.50
N GLY A 44 -2.50 3.50 -0.27
CA GLY A 44 -3.09 4.02 0.96
C GLY A 44 -2.62 3.26 2.21
N PHE A 45 -2.63 1.93 2.18
CA PHE A 45 -2.08 1.12 3.27
C PHE A 45 -0.58 1.35 3.44
N LEU A 46 0.19 1.42 2.35
CA LEU A 46 1.62 1.70 2.41
C LEU A 46 1.91 3.08 3.03
N TYR A 47 1.14 4.11 2.67
CA TYR A 47 1.25 5.43 3.27
C TYR A 47 0.92 5.40 4.78
N LEU A 48 -0.15 4.69 5.15
CA LEU A 48 -0.58 4.55 6.54
C LEU A 48 0.50 3.87 7.40
N ARG A 49 1.20 2.88 6.84
CA ARG A 49 2.34 2.23 7.49
C ARG A 49 3.47 3.19 7.88
N TYR A 50 3.67 4.27 7.13
CA TYR A 50 4.72 5.25 7.38
C TYR A 50 4.29 6.39 8.30
N VAL A 51 3.01 6.76 8.29
CA VAL A 51 2.51 7.95 8.99
C VAL A 51 1.82 7.63 10.31
N ALA A 52 1.16 6.47 10.44
CA ALA A 52 0.42 6.12 11.64
C ALA A 52 1.33 5.55 12.75
N ASP A 53 0.99 5.86 14.00
CA ASP A 53 1.63 5.24 15.16
C ASP A 53 1.42 3.72 15.16
N PRO A 54 2.47 2.91 15.45
CA PRO A 54 2.36 1.45 15.48
C PRO A 54 1.23 0.92 16.36
N LYS A 55 0.89 1.65 17.43
CA LYS A 55 -0.19 1.31 18.37
C LYS A 55 -1.59 1.42 17.74
N THR A 56 -1.77 2.32 16.78
CA THR A 56 -3.07 2.55 16.12
C THR A 56 -3.21 1.79 14.80
N LEU A 57 -2.09 1.35 14.23
CA LEU A 57 -2.02 0.68 12.92
C LEU A 57 -2.93 -0.55 12.84
N TRP A 58 -3.01 -1.36 13.91
CA TRP A 58 -3.89 -2.53 13.96
C TRP A 58 -5.36 -2.16 13.70
N THR A 59 -5.87 -1.10 14.35
CA THR A 59 -7.26 -0.65 14.20
C THR A 59 -7.60 -0.25 12.76
N TRP A 60 -6.61 0.26 12.02
CA TRP A 60 -6.79 0.59 10.60
C TRP A 60 -6.79 -0.65 9.70
N TYR A 61 -6.04 -1.68 10.06
CA TYR A 61 -5.78 -2.84 9.21
C TYR A 61 -6.73 -4.00 9.47
N GLU A 62 -7.17 -4.19 10.72
CA GLU A 62 -8.11 -5.23 11.18
C GLU A 62 -9.28 -5.46 10.20
N PRO A 63 -10.04 -4.44 9.74
CA PRO A 63 -11.19 -4.67 8.86
C PRO A 63 -10.82 -5.22 7.48
N TYR A 64 -9.55 -5.12 7.06
CA TYR A 64 -9.08 -5.51 5.73
C TYR A 64 -8.21 -6.77 5.73
N ILE A 65 -7.91 -7.37 6.88
CA ILE A 65 -7.02 -8.54 6.95
C ILE A 65 -7.60 -9.78 6.25
N LYS A 66 -8.92 -9.84 6.02
CA LYS A 66 -9.62 -10.93 5.32
C LYS A 66 -10.15 -10.48 3.94
N ASP A 67 -9.58 -9.40 3.41
CA ASP A 67 -9.98 -8.92 2.10
C ASP A 67 -9.42 -9.84 1.00
N ASP A 68 -10.34 -10.45 0.26
CA ASP A 68 -10.04 -11.41 -0.80
C ASP A 68 -9.83 -10.74 -2.18
N GLU A 69 -9.84 -9.40 -2.26
CA GLU A 69 -9.56 -8.69 -3.51
C GLU A 69 -8.12 -9.00 -4.00
N GLU A 70 -8.01 -9.53 -5.22
CA GLU A 70 -6.74 -9.94 -5.81
C GLU A 70 -6.07 -8.83 -6.61
N PHE A 71 -4.75 -8.70 -6.47
CA PHE A 71 -3.93 -7.79 -7.27
C PHE A 71 -2.46 -8.22 -7.30
N SER A 72 -1.65 -7.57 -8.15
CA SER A 72 -0.20 -7.81 -8.25
C SER A 72 0.58 -6.57 -7.78
N PRO A 73 1.05 -6.50 -6.52
CA PRO A 73 1.76 -5.33 -6.00
C PRO A 73 3.12 -5.06 -6.66
N GLY A 74 3.71 -6.06 -7.32
CA GLY A 74 5.01 -5.98 -7.98
C GLY A 74 4.94 -6.10 -9.50
N SER A 75 6.08 -5.85 -10.15
CA SER A 75 6.27 -6.02 -11.60
C SER A 75 6.49 -7.48 -12.02
N ASN A 76 6.64 -8.39 -11.05
CA ASN A 76 6.86 -9.82 -11.27
C ASN A 76 5.58 -10.60 -11.59
N GLY A 77 4.41 -9.95 -11.56
CA GLY A 77 3.11 -10.57 -11.86
C GLY A 77 2.62 -11.54 -10.78
N ARG A 78 3.25 -11.57 -9.59
CA ARG A 78 2.79 -12.42 -8.50
C ARG A 78 1.50 -11.85 -7.92
N MET A 79 0.43 -12.62 -8.07
CA MET A 79 -0.86 -12.31 -7.48
C MET A 79 -0.82 -12.53 -5.97
N THR A 80 -1.50 -11.65 -5.24
CA THR A 80 -1.78 -11.78 -3.80
C THR A 80 -3.16 -11.18 -3.52
N THR A 81 -3.73 -11.51 -2.37
CA THR A 81 -4.92 -10.81 -1.89
C THR A 81 -4.54 -9.53 -1.14
N MET A 82 -5.46 -8.57 -1.10
CA MET A 82 -5.32 -7.34 -0.31
C MET A 82 -5.11 -7.67 1.16
N GLY A 83 -5.84 -8.65 1.71
CA GLY A 83 -5.70 -9.08 3.09
C GLY A 83 -4.31 -9.64 3.39
N MET A 84 -3.72 -10.43 2.50
CA MET A 84 -2.34 -10.90 2.64
C MET A 84 -1.35 -9.72 2.58
N TYR A 85 -1.51 -8.82 1.62
CA TYR A 85 -0.66 -7.64 1.49
C TYR A 85 -0.69 -6.75 2.75
N VAL A 86 -1.86 -6.51 3.33
CA VAL A 86 -2.03 -5.73 4.56
C VAL A 86 -1.36 -6.43 5.76
N ARG A 87 -1.46 -7.75 5.86
CA ARG A 87 -0.77 -8.54 6.90
C ARG A 87 0.74 -8.44 6.77
N ASP A 88 1.27 -8.56 5.54
CA ASP A 88 2.72 -8.45 5.29
C ASP A 88 3.25 -7.06 5.68
N LEU A 89 2.48 -6.00 5.38
CA LEU A 89 2.81 -4.63 5.82
C LEU A 89 2.82 -4.48 7.34
N LEU A 90 1.89 -5.13 8.05
CA LEU A 90 1.81 -5.12 9.51
C LEU A 90 3.01 -5.84 10.14
N LEU A 91 3.36 -7.01 9.60
CA LEU A 91 4.47 -7.83 10.08
C LEU A 91 5.85 -7.30 9.67
N GLY A 92 5.89 -6.25 8.84
CA GLY A 92 7.15 -5.67 8.37
C GLY A 92 7.90 -6.56 7.38
N GLN A 93 7.22 -7.53 6.76
CA GLN A 93 7.78 -8.40 5.73
C GLN A 93 7.81 -7.63 4.40
N LEU A 94 8.68 -6.61 4.32
CA LEU A 94 8.88 -5.80 3.13
C LEU A 94 9.68 -6.60 2.08
N PHE A 95 8.98 -7.31 1.19
CA PHE A 95 9.54 -7.90 -0.02
C PHE A 95 10.07 -6.87 -1.04
N ILE A 96 9.92 -5.57 -0.77
CA ILE A 96 10.26 -4.48 -1.69
C ILE A 96 11.74 -4.07 -1.69
N LEU A 97 12.58 -4.66 -0.82
CA LEU A 97 14.03 -4.39 -0.74
C LEU A 97 14.92 -5.57 -1.15
N ASN A 98 14.36 -6.72 -1.51
CA ASN A 98 15.13 -7.92 -1.92
C ASN A 98 14.66 -8.49 -3.27
N GLN A 99 14.46 -7.62 -4.27
CA GLN A 99 14.46 -8.05 -5.67
C GLN A 99 15.02 -6.98 -6.58
#